data_AF-A0A067BGU4-F1
#
_entry.id   AF-A0A067BGU4-F1
#
_cell.length_a   1.000
_cell.length_b   1.000
_cell.length_c   1.000
_cell.angle_alpha   90.00
_cell.angle_beta   90.00
_cell.angle_gamma   90.00
#
_symmetry.space_group_name_H-M   'P 1'
#
loop_
_entity.id
_entity.type
_entity.pdbx_description
1 polymer ?
#
loop_
_entity_poly.entity_id
_entity_poly.type
_entity_poly.pdbx_seq_one_letter_code
_entity_poly.pdbx_strand_id
1 'polypeptide(L)'
;MLPTDPATSPAPRASKETKRGDAAKRKLGTRLRQLRYVAQKREHLEHLEGSVQQLHCHVARCEGQLEVLRAVNAPHDSALSTAVEFFASFRHGYQVHRPHKQANQDAFLHSVMRHDLLFMNEVRCEDQQCYRDTSSLD
;
A
#
# COMPACT_ATOMS: atom_id res chain seq x y z
N MET A 1 34.17 -71.79 74.25
CA MET A 1 32.98 -70.92 74.37
C MET A 1 33.27 -69.67 73.56
N LEU A 2 32.52 -69.46 72.49
CA LEU A 2 32.79 -68.56 71.36
C LEU A 2 32.59 -67.06 71.69
N PRO A 3 33.21 -66.15 70.91
CA PRO A 3 33.10 -64.70 71.05
C PRO A 3 31.84 -64.17 70.35
N THR A 4 31.24 -63.11 70.89
CA THR A 4 30.14 -62.39 70.24
C THR A 4 30.67 -61.09 69.65
N ASP A 5 30.81 -61.10 68.33
CA ASP A 5 31.24 -59.99 67.48
C ASP A 5 30.12 -58.95 67.21
N PRO A 6 30.44 -57.79 66.61
CA PRO A 6 29.76 -56.51 66.84
C PRO A 6 28.71 -56.14 65.78
N ALA A 7 27.96 -55.07 66.12
CA ALA A 7 27.23 -54.13 65.28
C ALA A 7 27.17 -54.39 63.76
N THR A 8 25.96 -54.52 63.20
CA THR A 8 25.66 -54.07 61.83
C THR A 8 24.17 -53.76 61.68
N SER A 9 23.86 -52.47 61.72
CA SER A 9 22.75 -51.82 61.00
C SER A 9 23.37 -50.51 60.50
N PRO A 10 23.17 -50.04 59.24
CA PRO A 10 21.85 -49.86 58.65
C PRO A 10 21.75 -50.03 57.11
N ALA A 11 20.54 -50.23 56.59
CA ALA A 11 20.19 -49.75 55.25
C ALA A 11 18.66 -49.69 55.04
N PRO A 12 18.06 -48.50 54.84
CA PRO A 12 16.67 -48.40 54.40
C PRO A 12 16.61 -48.60 52.87
N ARG A 13 16.03 -49.72 52.43
CA ARG A 13 15.69 -49.93 51.01
C ARG A 13 14.33 -49.31 50.70
N ALA A 14 14.29 -48.03 50.38
CA ALA A 14 13.12 -47.40 49.77
C ALA A 14 13.56 -46.26 48.85
N SER A 15 13.31 -46.34 47.52
CA SER A 15 13.26 -45.17 46.61
C SER A 15 13.18 -45.46 45.09
N LYS A 16 12.84 -46.68 44.63
CA LYS A 16 12.73 -46.93 43.16
C LYS A 16 11.33 -46.71 42.58
N GLU A 17 10.26 -46.89 43.35
CA GLU A 17 8.89 -46.79 42.84
C GLU A 17 8.40 -45.34 42.67
N THR A 18 8.76 -44.45 43.59
CA THR A 18 8.42 -43.01 43.51
C THR A 18 8.99 -42.33 42.27
N LYS A 19 10.20 -42.71 41.83
CA LYS A 19 10.86 -42.12 40.65
C LYS A 19 10.15 -42.41 39.31
N ARG A 20 9.47 -43.55 39.17
CA ARG A 20 8.74 -43.90 37.92
C ARG A 20 7.43 -43.12 37.77
N GLY A 21 6.70 -42.91 38.86
CA GLY A 21 5.48 -42.10 38.87
C GLY A 21 5.76 -40.63 38.49
N ASP A 22 6.86 -40.07 38.98
CA ASP A 22 7.25 -38.69 38.65
C ASP A 22 7.71 -38.52 37.19
N ALA A 23 8.35 -39.53 36.61
CA ALA A 23 8.74 -39.51 35.20
C ALA A 23 7.52 -39.56 34.27
N ALA A 24 6.49 -40.35 34.60
CA ALA A 24 5.24 -40.40 33.85
C ALA A 24 4.47 -39.08 33.93
N LYS A 25 4.36 -38.49 35.13
CA LYS A 25 3.76 -37.16 35.34
C LYS A 25 4.50 -36.06 34.56
N ARG A 26 5.83 -36.09 34.56
CA ARG A 26 6.66 -35.14 33.77
C ARG A 26 6.42 -35.28 32.27
N LYS A 27 6.40 -36.51 31.74
CA LYS A 27 6.12 -36.77 30.31
C LYS A 27 4.73 -36.25 29.90
N LEU A 28 3.71 -36.51 30.73
CA LEU A 28 2.36 -36.00 30.50
C LEU A 28 2.33 -34.46 30.51
N GLY A 29 3.00 -33.85 31.49
CA GLY A 29 3.12 -32.39 31.59
C GLY A 29 3.81 -31.76 30.38
N THR A 30 4.91 -32.34 29.89
CA THR A 30 5.60 -31.88 28.67
C THR A 30 4.70 -32.00 27.45
N ARG A 31 3.99 -33.12 27.29
CA ARG A 31 3.06 -33.33 26.18
C ARG A 31 1.93 -32.31 26.20
N LEU A 32 1.37 -32.01 27.37
CA LEU A 32 0.31 -31.02 27.53
C LEU A 32 0.81 -29.60 27.18
N ARG A 33 2.04 -29.25 27.58
CA ARG A 33 2.67 -27.97 27.22
C ARG A 33 2.92 -27.88 25.71
N GLN A 34 3.39 -28.95 25.08
CA GLN A 34 3.58 -29.00 23.63
C GLN A 34 2.27 -28.81 22.87
N LEU A 35 1.20 -29.51 23.27
CA LEU A 35 -0.12 -29.33 22.65
C LEU A 35 -0.61 -27.90 22.79
N ARG A 36 -0.44 -27.30 23.98
CA ARG A 36 -0.82 -25.91 24.24
C ARG A 36 -0.03 -24.93 23.39
N TYR A 37 1.28 -25.14 23.24
CA TYR A 37 2.13 -24.34 22.37
C TYR A 37 1.72 -24.45 20.89
N VAL A 38 1.43 -25.66 20.41
CA VAL A 38 0.98 -25.87 19.03
C VAL A 38 -0.36 -25.18 18.79
N ALA A 39 -1.31 -25.27 19.73
CA ALA A 39 -2.59 -24.59 19.64
C ALA A 39 -2.43 -23.06 19.59
N GLN A 40 -1.62 -22.49 20.50
CA GLN A 40 -1.34 -21.05 20.52
C GLN A 40 -0.66 -20.57 19.24
N LYS A 41 0.30 -21.35 18.72
CA LYS A 41 0.98 -21.01 17.47
C LYS A 41 0.00 -21.02 16.29
N ARG A 42 -0.91 -21.99 16.26
CA ARG A 42 -1.94 -22.10 15.22
C ARG A 42 -2.90 -20.92 15.27
N GLU A 43 -3.43 -20.60 16.44
CA GLU A 43 -4.31 -19.44 16.66
C GLU A 43 -3.63 -18.13 16.22
N HIS A 44 -2.35 -17.97 16.56
CA HIS A 44 -1.58 -16.79 16.16
C HIS A 44 -1.41 -16.71 14.63
N LEU A 45 -1.15 -17.84 13.96
CA LEU A 45 -1.06 -17.89 12.50
C LEU A 45 -2.42 -17.57 11.85
N GLU A 46 -3.51 -18.16 12.32
CA GLU A 46 -4.86 -17.89 11.82
C GLU A 46 -5.22 -16.40 11.97
N HIS A 47 -4.84 -15.78 13.09
CA HIS A 47 -5.03 -14.34 13.30
C HIS A 47 -4.20 -13.49 12.33
N LEU A 48 -2.94 -13.87 12.11
CA LEU A 48 -2.05 -13.14 11.19
C LEU A 48 -2.53 -13.27 9.74
N GLU A 49 -2.94 -14.47 9.32
CA GLU A 49 -3.51 -14.73 8.00
C GLU A 49 -4.79 -13.90 7.80
N GLY A 50 -5.68 -13.85 8.80
CA GLY A 50 -6.86 -13.01 8.76
C GLY A 50 -6.53 -11.52 8.64
N SER A 51 -5.51 -11.05 9.36
CA SER A 51 -5.04 -9.66 9.30
C SER A 51 -4.48 -9.31 7.92
N VAL A 52 -3.70 -10.21 7.32
CA VAL A 52 -3.15 -10.05 5.98
C VAL A 52 -4.28 -9.97 4.94
N GLN A 53 -5.28 -10.85 5.03
CA GLN A 53 -6.45 -10.81 4.15
C GLN A 53 -7.23 -9.50 4.30
N GLN A 54 -7.47 -9.04 5.52
CA GLN A 54 -8.13 -7.76 5.77
C GLN A 54 -7.35 -6.59 5.18
N LEU A 55 -6.02 -6.60 5.30
CA LEU A 55 -5.17 -5.57 4.74
C LEU A 55 -5.22 -5.58 3.21
N HIS A 56 -5.18 -6.75 2.57
CA HIS A 56 -5.36 -6.88 1.13
C HIS A 56 -6.69 -6.29 0.65
N CYS A 57 -7.80 -6.59 1.34
CA CYS A 57 -9.11 -6.01 1.02
C CYS A 57 -9.10 -4.48 1.18
N HIS A 58 -8.41 -3.97 2.21
CA HIS A 58 -8.25 -2.53 2.42
C HIS A 58 -7.44 -1.87 1.31
N VAL A 59 -6.32 -2.46 0.90
CA VAL A 59 -5.47 -1.97 -0.19
C VAL A 59 -6.26 -1.93 -1.50
N ALA A 60 -6.91 -3.04 -1.87
CA ALA A 60 -7.69 -3.11 -3.10
C ALA A 60 -8.80 -2.05 -3.15
N ARG A 61 -9.44 -1.77 -2.00
CA ARG A 61 -10.43 -0.70 -1.90
C ARG A 61 -9.81 0.69 -2.08
N CYS A 62 -8.69 0.97 -1.42
CA CYS A 62 -7.99 2.25 -1.57
C CYS A 62 -7.51 2.46 -3.01
N GLU A 63 -7.02 1.41 -3.66
CA GLU A 63 -6.60 1.44 -5.06
C GLU A 63 -7.79 1.76 -5.99
N GLY A 64 -8.94 1.11 -5.79
CA GLY A 64 -10.15 1.43 -6.54
C GLY A 64 -10.63 2.87 -6.32
N GLN A 65 -10.54 3.39 -5.09
CA GLN A 65 -10.85 4.80 -4.81
C GLN A 65 -9.89 5.76 -5.52
N LEU A 66 -8.59 5.44 -5.55
CA LEU A 66 -7.60 6.23 -6.28
C LEU A 66 -7.84 6.20 -7.79
N GLU A 67 -8.22 5.05 -8.34
CA GLU A 67 -8.53 4.92 -9.77
C GLU A 67 -9.72 5.80 -10.16
N VAL A 68 -10.79 5.80 -9.37
CA VAL A 68 -11.95 6.69 -9.59
C VAL A 68 -11.56 8.15 -9.52
N LEU A 69 -10.79 8.56 -8.49
CA LEU A 69 -10.34 9.94 -8.35
C LEU A 69 -9.46 10.38 -9.52
N ARG A 70 -8.57 9.50 -9.99
CA ARG A 70 -7.75 9.76 -11.18
C ARG A 70 -8.61 9.87 -12.42
N ALA A 71 -9.62 9.02 -12.61
CA ALA A 71 -10.51 9.10 -13.76
C ALA A 71 -11.31 10.42 -13.80
N VAL A 72 -11.79 10.88 -12.64
CA VAL A 72 -12.49 12.18 -12.52
C VAL A 72 -11.55 13.36 -12.75
N ASN A 73 -10.29 13.26 -12.31
CA ASN A 73 -9.32 14.36 -12.40
C ASN A 73 -8.45 14.34 -13.68
N ALA A 74 -8.43 13.24 -14.43
CA ALA A 74 -7.71 13.10 -15.70
C ALA A 74 -7.97 14.25 -16.70
N PRO A 75 -9.21 14.76 -16.89
CA PRO A 75 -9.42 15.92 -17.76
C PRO A 75 -8.76 17.21 -17.22
N HIS A 76 -8.67 17.37 -15.89
CA HIS A 76 -8.06 18.54 -15.25
C HIS A 76 -6.52 18.51 -15.29
N ASP A 77 -5.91 17.33 -15.30
CA ASP A 77 -4.44 17.17 -15.34
C ASP A 77 -3.84 17.74 -16.64
N SER A 78 -4.54 17.63 -17.77
CA SER A 78 -4.06 18.15 -19.06
C SER A 78 -4.00 19.68 -19.10
N ALA A 79 -5.05 20.35 -18.61
CA ALA A 79 -5.13 21.80 -18.54
C ALA A 79 -4.15 22.36 -17.49
N LEU A 80 -4.02 21.67 -16.36
CA LEU A 80 -3.06 22.03 -15.32
C LEU A 80 -1.62 21.86 -15.81
N SER A 81 -1.30 20.76 -16.50
CA SER A 81 0.02 20.54 -17.13
C SER A 81 0.35 21.64 -18.13
N THR A 82 -0.61 22.01 -18.98
CA THR A 82 -0.45 23.12 -19.93
C THR A 82 -0.20 24.45 -19.22
N ALA A 83 -0.94 24.74 -18.14
CA ALA A 83 -0.74 25.94 -17.35
C ALA A 83 0.63 25.96 -16.66
N VAL A 84 1.08 24.82 -16.11
CA VAL A 84 2.40 24.67 -15.50
C VAL A 84 3.51 24.91 -16.53
N GLU A 85 3.42 24.32 -17.72
CA GLU A 85 4.38 24.53 -18.80
C GLU A 85 4.39 25.96 -19.32
N PHE A 86 3.21 26.60 -19.41
CA PHE A 86 3.10 28.02 -19.73
C PHE A 86 3.84 28.88 -18.69
N PHE A 87 3.54 28.71 -17.40
CA PHE A 87 4.20 29.49 -16.35
C PHE A 87 5.70 29.18 -16.26
N ALA A 88 6.15 27.96 -16.57
CA ALA A 88 7.57 27.63 -16.62
C ALA A 88 8.28 28.29 -17.81
N SER A 89 7.68 28.24 -19.00
CA SER A 89 8.25 28.76 -20.26
C SER A 89 8.17 30.28 -20.37
N PHE A 90 7.17 30.88 -19.73
CA PHE A 90 6.84 32.32 -19.80
C PHE A 90 6.83 33.01 -18.43
N ARG A 91 7.52 32.46 -17.42
CA ARG A 91 7.62 33.06 -16.06
C ARG A 91 7.99 34.55 -16.07
N HIS A 92 8.83 34.95 -17.03
CA HIS A 92 9.28 36.33 -17.20
C HIS A 92 8.79 36.92 -18.53
N GLY A 93 7.66 36.44 -19.03
CA GLY A 93 7.13 36.77 -20.35
C GLY A 93 7.85 36.08 -21.51
N TYR A 94 7.48 36.50 -22.72
CA TYR A 94 8.10 36.05 -23.98
C TYR A 94 9.51 36.64 -24.11
N GLN A 95 10.53 35.79 -24.30
CA GLN A 95 11.94 36.20 -24.17
C GLN A 95 12.59 36.41 -25.53
N VAL A 96 12.15 37.44 -26.27
CA VAL A 96 12.66 37.79 -27.63
C VAL A 96 14.18 37.87 -27.70
N HIS A 97 14.82 38.36 -26.64
CA HIS A 97 16.28 38.57 -26.60
C HIS A 97 17.08 37.34 -26.16
N ARG A 98 16.44 36.19 -25.95
CA ARG A 98 17.10 34.94 -25.56
C ARG A 98 16.87 33.85 -26.63
N PRO A 99 17.71 33.82 -27.68
CA PRO A 99 17.50 32.91 -28.82
C PRO A 99 17.53 31.43 -28.43
N HIS A 100 18.26 31.06 -27.38
CA HIS A 100 18.29 29.69 -26.86
C HIS A 100 16.95 29.21 -26.27
N LYS A 101 16.01 30.11 -25.98
CA LYS A 101 14.66 29.78 -25.49
C LYS A 101 13.58 29.92 -26.56
N GLN A 102 13.88 30.59 -27.67
CA GLN A 102 12.93 30.87 -28.73
C GLN A 102 12.33 29.57 -29.28
N ALA A 103 13.16 28.58 -29.61
CA ALA A 103 12.69 27.28 -30.10
C ALA A 103 11.70 26.60 -29.14
N ASN A 104 11.94 26.67 -27.84
CA ASN A 104 11.04 26.07 -26.84
C ASN A 104 9.75 26.88 -26.66
N GLN A 105 9.82 28.21 -26.71
CA GLN A 105 8.65 29.09 -26.63
C GLN A 105 7.76 28.96 -27.87
N ASP A 106 8.34 28.90 -29.06
CA ASP A 106 7.64 28.70 -30.32
C ASP A 106 7.02 27.30 -30.39
N ALA A 107 7.79 26.26 -30.05
CA ALA A 107 7.28 24.88 -30.03
C ALA A 107 6.10 24.72 -29.06
N PHE A 108 6.17 25.34 -27.88
CA PHE A 108 5.06 25.34 -26.92
C PHE A 108 3.83 26.06 -27.48
N LEU A 109 3.97 27.28 -28.03
CA LEU A 109 2.85 28.03 -28.60
C LEU A 109 2.19 27.25 -29.74
N HIS A 110 2.98 26.68 -30.65
CA HIS A 110 2.47 25.82 -31.71
C HIS A 110 1.78 24.55 -31.18
N SER A 111 2.25 24.01 -30.06
CA SER A 111 1.64 22.84 -29.43
C SER A 111 0.33 23.14 -28.70
N VAL A 112 0.08 24.39 -28.27
CA VAL A 112 -1.09 24.77 -27.44
C VAL A 112 -2.12 25.63 -28.22
N MET A 113 -1.74 26.18 -29.36
CA MET A 113 -2.60 26.99 -30.25
C MET A 113 -3.01 26.28 -31.54
N ARG A 114 -2.69 25.00 -31.69
CA ARG A 114 -3.11 24.16 -32.81
C ARG A 114 -4.64 24.07 -32.89
N HIS A 115 -5.20 24.23 -34.10
CA HIS A 115 -6.65 24.25 -34.33
C HIS A 115 -7.32 22.88 -34.10
N ASP A 116 -6.53 21.81 -34.06
CA ASP A 116 -6.94 20.43 -33.80
C ASP A 116 -6.79 20.03 -32.32
N LEU A 117 -6.46 20.97 -31.43
CA LEU A 117 -6.35 20.67 -30.00
C LEU A 117 -7.73 20.48 -29.36
N LEU A 118 -8.00 19.23 -28.99
CA LEU A 118 -9.09 18.86 -28.10
C LEU A 118 -8.71 19.28 -26.67
N PHE A 119 -9.10 20.49 -26.28
CA PHE A 119 -9.14 20.83 -24.86
C PHE A 119 -10.39 20.19 -24.27
N MET A 120 -10.22 19.27 -23.33
CA MET A 120 -11.32 18.63 -22.59
C MET A 120 -12.31 17.84 -23.48
N ASN A 121 -11.87 17.21 -24.57
CA ASN A 121 -12.75 16.52 -25.55
C ASN A 121 -13.84 17.40 -26.20
N GLU A 122 -13.75 18.72 -26.03
CA GLU A 122 -14.59 19.67 -26.73
C GLU A 122 -13.80 20.18 -27.94
N VAL A 123 -14.34 19.97 -29.14
CA VAL A 123 -13.84 20.66 -30.33
C VAL A 123 -14.05 22.14 -30.08
N ARG A 124 -13.02 22.98 -30.23
CA ARG A 124 -13.24 24.42 -30.26
C ARG A 124 -14.20 24.71 -31.40
N CYS A 125 -15.45 25.00 -31.07
CA CYS A 125 -16.42 25.48 -32.04
C CYS A 125 -15.96 26.89 -32.44
N GLU A 126 -15.15 26.98 -33.50
CA GLU A 126 -15.02 28.24 -34.23
C GLU A 126 -16.34 28.44 -35.00
N ASP A 127 -17.41 28.81 -34.29
CA ASP A 127 -18.62 29.35 -34.89
C ASP A 127 -18.30 30.75 -35.43
N GLN A 128 -17.64 30.75 -36.57
CA GLN A 128 -17.39 31.91 -37.41
C GLN A 128 -18.61 32.16 -38.32
N GLN A 129 -19.85 32.11 -37.80
CA GLN A 129 -21.05 32.43 -38.58
C GLN A 129 -22.28 32.80 -37.74
N CYS A 130 -22.20 33.83 -36.89
CA CYS A 130 -23.39 34.48 -36.33
C CYS A 130 -23.17 35.99 -36.13
N TYR A 131 -22.84 36.72 -37.20
CA TYR A 131 -23.08 38.17 -37.26
C TYR A 131 -23.20 38.68 -38.71
N ARG A 132 -24.03 38.00 -39.50
CA ARG A 132 -24.69 38.59 -40.67
C ARG A 132 -26.12 38.12 -40.62
N ASP A 133 -26.97 38.94 -40.01
CA ASP A 133 -28.37 39.17 -40.36
C ASP A 133 -29.05 39.94 -39.23
N THR A 134 -28.76 41.24 -39.17
CA THR A 134 -29.80 42.22 -38.85
C THR A 134 -29.87 43.17 -40.02
N SER A 135 -30.37 42.63 -41.13
CA SER A 135 -30.98 43.45 -42.16
C SER A 135 -32.17 44.17 -41.52
N SER A 136 -32.17 45.49 -41.65
CA SER A 136 -33.34 46.28 -42.05
C SER A 136 -34.64 45.96 -41.32
N LEU A 137 -34.96 46.73 -40.29
CA LEU A 137 -36.34 47.08 -39.90
C LEU A 137 -36.24 48.27 -38.92
N ASP A 138 -36.14 49.46 -39.50
CA ASP A 138 -36.99 50.65 -39.25
C ASP A 138 -36.41 51.89 -39.95
#